data_AF-A0A411YW11-F1
#
_entry.id   AF-A0A411YW11-F1
#
_cell.length_a   1.000
_cell.length_b   1.000
_cell.length_c   1.000
_cell.angle_alpha   90.00
_cell.angle_beta   90.00
_cell.angle_gamma   90.00
#
_symmetry.space_group_name_H-M   'P 1'
#
loop_
_entity.id
_entity.type
_entity.pdbx_description
1 polymer ?
#
loop_
_entity_poly.entity_id
_entity_poly.type
_entity_poly.pdbx_seq_one_letter_code
_entity_poly.pdbx_strand_id
1 'polypeptide(L)' 'AAPKSAPPATAAQMEYFFGHLFQTLTDIVFHKCRPPVTIEQRLRKLFQHASLDQREVRILRGIFDDAQRMARMVKSRD' A
#
# COMPACT_ATOMS: atom_id res chain seq x y z
N ALA A 1 14.47 17.50 1.16
CA ALA A 1 13.26 16.98 0.49
C ALA A 1 12.56 18.15 -0.18
N ALA A 2 12.01 17.98 -1.38
CA ALA A 2 11.16 19.00 -1.98
C ALA A 2 9.98 19.30 -1.03
N PRO A 3 9.48 20.55 -0.98
CA PRO A 3 8.36 20.89 -0.12
C PRO A 3 7.13 20.05 -0.52
N LYS A 4 6.49 19.43 0.49
CA LYS A 4 5.22 18.72 0.30
C LYS A 4 4.17 19.72 -0.16
N SER A 5 3.50 19.41 -1.27
CA SER A 5 2.55 20.31 -1.94
C SER A 5 1.11 20.10 -1.50
N ALA A 6 0.83 18.98 -0.83
CA ALA A 6 -0.46 18.68 -0.23
C ALA A 6 -0.37 18.64 1.31
N PRO A 7 -1.49 18.79 2.03
CA PRO A 7 -1.52 18.58 3.47
C PRO A 7 -1.10 17.15 3.84
N PRO A 8 -0.58 16.93 5.06
CA PRO A 8 -0.34 15.59 5.58
C PRO A 8 -1.57 14.70 5.46
N ALA A 9 -1.36 13.41 5.21
CA ALA A 9 -2.44 12.44 5.23
C ALA A 9 -3.03 12.34 6.65
N THR A 10 -4.34 12.35 6.73
CA THR A 10 -5.05 12.12 8.00
C THR A 10 -4.84 10.68 8.48
N ALA A 11 -5.01 10.44 9.78
CA ALA A 11 -4.95 9.09 10.34
C ALA A 11 -5.90 8.13 9.62
N ALA A 12 -7.13 8.56 9.33
CA ALA A 12 -8.11 7.76 8.59
C ALA A 12 -7.63 7.40 7.17
N GLN A 13 -6.99 8.34 6.45
CA GLN A 13 -6.42 8.08 5.13
C GLN A 13 -5.25 7.10 5.21
N MET A 14 -4.40 7.19 6.24
CA MET A 14 -3.30 6.25 6.46
C MET A 14 -3.82 4.85 6.80
N GLU A 15 -4.83 4.72 7.66
CA GLU A 15 -5.43 3.41 7.96
C GLU A 15 -6.05 2.77 6.73
N TYR A 16 -6.78 3.56 5.93
CA TYR A 16 -7.31 3.08 4.66
C TYR A 16 -6.18 2.63 3.71
N PHE A 17 -5.09 3.41 3.61
CA PHE A 17 -3.91 3.05 2.83
C PHE A 17 -3.28 1.73 3.27
N PHE A 18 -3.15 1.49 4.58
CA PHE A 18 -2.61 0.24 5.09
C PHE A 18 -3.50 -0.96 4.76
N GLY A 19 -4.81 -0.82 4.88
CA GLY A 19 -5.75 -1.87 4.46
C GLY A 19 -5.59 -2.23 2.98
N HIS A 20 -5.50 -1.23 2.10
CA HIS A 20 -5.29 -1.44 0.66
C HIS A 20 -3.92 -2.07 0.36
N LEU A 21 -2.85 -1.60 1.01
CA LEU A 21 -1.51 -2.16 0.88
C LEU A 21 -1.50 -3.65 1.24
N PHE A 22 -2.04 -4.03 2.40
CA PHE A 22 -1.99 -5.42 2.88
C PHE A 22 -2.87 -6.36 2.03
N GLN A 23 -4.03 -5.87 1.59
CA GLN A 23 -4.84 -6.62 0.62
C GLN A 23 -4.09 -6.82 -0.70
N THR A 24 -3.38 -5.79 -1.18
CA THR A 24 -2.59 -5.87 -2.41
C THR A 24 -1.48 -6.91 -2.30
N LEU A 25 -0.73 -6.91 -1.19
CA LEU A 25 0.33 -7.91 -0.94
C LEU A 25 -0.21 -9.35 -0.92
N THR A 26 -1.44 -9.52 -0.43
CA THR A 26 -2.16 -10.80 -0.47
C THR A 26 -2.54 -11.18 -1.90
N ASP A 27 -3.14 -10.25 -2.64
CA ASP A 27 -3.63 -10.50 -4.01
C ASP A 27 -2.51 -10.87 -4.98
N ILE A 28 -1.32 -10.28 -4.81
CA ILE A 28 -0.13 -10.53 -5.62
C ILE A 28 0.76 -11.67 -5.08
N VAL A 29 0.32 -12.37 -4.03
CA VAL A 29 1.04 -13.52 -3.42
C VAL A 29 2.48 -13.15 -3.00
N PHE A 30 2.66 -11.95 -2.44
CA PHE A 30 3.98 -11.42 -2.08
C PHE A 30 4.66 -12.25 -0.98
N HIS A 31 3.89 -12.74 -0.01
CA HIS A 31 4.43 -13.27 1.24
C HIS A 31 5.27 -14.55 1.10
N LYS A 32 5.11 -15.35 0.03
CA LYS A 32 5.95 -16.53 -0.30
C LYS A 32 6.55 -17.25 0.93
N CYS A 33 5.68 -17.81 1.78
CA CYS A 33 6.01 -18.55 3.02
C CYS A 33 6.53 -17.73 4.21
N ARG A 34 6.52 -16.39 4.18
CA ARG A 34 6.86 -15.54 5.33
C ARG A 34 5.61 -15.18 6.14
N PRO A 35 5.70 -15.05 7.48
CA PRO A 35 4.59 -14.58 8.29
C PRO A 35 4.16 -13.17 7.86
N PRO A 36 2.90 -12.96 7.44
CA PRO A 36 2.43 -11.67 6.92
C PRO A 36 2.53 -10.57 7.99
N VAL A 37 2.19 -10.90 9.23
CA VAL A 37 2.19 -9.97 10.38
C VAL A 37 3.50 -9.20 10.53
N THR A 38 4.65 -9.87 10.39
CA THR A 38 5.96 -9.22 10.58
C THR A 38 6.25 -8.19 9.48
N ILE A 39 5.88 -8.49 8.24
CA ILE A 39 6.12 -7.59 7.10
C ILE A 39 5.16 -6.41 7.17
N GLU A 40 3.88 -6.65 7.42
CA GLU A 40 2.85 -5.61 7.54
C GLU A 40 3.18 -4.61 8.66
N GLN A 41 3.62 -5.08 9.83
CA GLN A 41 4.04 -4.22 10.93
C GLN A 41 5.26 -3.36 10.56
N ARG A 42 6.24 -3.92 9.84
CA ARG A 42 7.43 -3.18 9.38
C ARG A 42 7.05 -2.12 8.35
N LEU A 43 6.17 -2.45 7.40
CA LEU A 43 5.67 -1.51 6.41
C LEU A 43 4.85 -0.40 7.06
N ARG A 44 4.02 -0.72 8.05
CA ARG A 44 3.27 0.29 8.82
C ARG A 44 4.21 1.30 9.47
N LYS A 45 5.24 0.83 10.17
CA LYS A 45 6.26 1.71 10.78
C LYS A 45 6.99 2.55 9.73
N LEU A 46 7.39 1.94 8.61
CA LEU A 46 8.08 2.62 7.51
C LEU A 46 7.26 3.81 6.98
N PHE A 47 5.98 3.58 6.64
CA PHE A 47 5.13 4.62 6.07
C PHE A 47 4.65 5.65 7.10
N GLN A 48 4.53 5.28 8.37
CA GLN A 48 4.34 6.24 9.46
C GLN A 48 5.54 7.18 9.58
N HIS A 49 6.78 6.67 9.52
CA HIS A 49 7.98 7.51 9.52
C HIS A 49 8.08 8.41 8.28
N ALA A 50 7.67 7.93 7.10
CA ALA A 50 7.67 8.72 5.87
C ALA A 50 6.76 9.96 5.95
N SER A 51 5.79 9.99 6.88
CA SER A 51 4.89 11.10 7.14
C SER A 51 4.18 11.59 5.87
N LEU A 52 3.62 10.66 5.09
CA LEU A 52 3.10 10.94 3.74
C LEU A 52 2.07 12.07 3.70
N ASP A 53 2.04 12.80 2.59
CA ASP A 53 0.97 13.73 2.25
C ASP A 53 -0.20 13.04 1.53
N GLN A 54 -1.32 13.74 1.41
CA GLN A 54 -2.53 13.20 0.78
C GLN A 54 -2.34 12.83 -0.70
N ARG A 55 -1.46 13.53 -1.41
CA ARG A 55 -1.18 13.27 -2.83
C ARG A 55 -0.34 12.00 -2.97
N GLU A 56 0.68 11.85 -2.14
CA GLU A 56 1.53 10.65 -2.08
C GLU A 56 0.70 9.40 -1.78
N VAL A 57 -0.21 9.47 -0.80
CA VAL A 57 -1.15 8.37 -0.50
C VAL A 57 -2.01 8.00 -1.71
N ARG A 58 -2.55 8.98 -2.44
CA ARG A 58 -3.34 8.72 -3.65
C ARG A 58 -2.52 8.04 -4.75
N ILE A 59 -1.29 8.49 -4.97
CA ILE A 59 -0.39 7.90 -5.98
C ILE A 59 -0.10 6.44 -5.64
N LEU A 60 0.30 6.15 -4.40
CA LEU A 60 0.60 4.80 -3.97
C LEU A 60 -0.61 3.87 -4.09
N ARG A 61 -1.81 4.36 -3.75
CA ARG A 61 -3.05 3.60 -3.95
C ARG A 61 -3.35 3.32 -5.43
N GLY A 62 -3.08 4.26 -6.33
CA GLY A 62 -3.21 4.04 -7.77
C GLY A 62 -2.24 2.96 -8.29
N ILE A 63 -1.02 2.88 -7.75
CA ILE A 63 -0.08 1.80 -8.05
C ILE A 63 -0.64 0.45 -7.59
N PHE A 64 -1.25 0.41 -6.40
CA PHE A 64 -1.87 -0.81 -5.88
C PHE A 64 -3.05 -1.29 -6.73
N ASP A 65 -3.90 -0.37 -7.18
CA ASP A 65 -5.03 -0.68 -8.06
C ASP A 65 -4.55 -1.36 -9.36
N ASP A 66 -3.50 -0.85 -9.99
CA ASP A 66 -2.96 -1.44 -11.22
C ASP A 66 -2.30 -2.81 -10.96
N ALA A 67 -1.56 -2.95 -9.86
CA ALA A 67 -0.98 -4.24 -9.47
C ALA A 67 -2.06 -5.31 -9.22
N GLN A 68 -3.15 -4.96 -8.52
CA GLN A 68 -4.28 -5.85 -8.29
C GLN A 68 -5.03 -6.17 -9.58
N ARG A 69 -5.19 -5.19 -10.48
CA ARG A 69 -5.76 -5.41 -11.82
C ARG A 69 -4.95 -6.46 -12.58
N MET A 70 -3.63 -6.35 -12.61
CA MET A 70 -2.77 -7.32 -13.27
C MET A 70 -2.85 -8.71 -12.62
N ALA A 71 -2.89 -8.79 -11.28
CA ALA A 71 -3.06 -10.06 -10.58
C ALA A 71 -4.38 -10.76 -10.92
N ARG A 72 -5.49 -10.00 -11.06
CA ARG A 72 -6.78 -10.53 -11.51
C ARG A 72 -6.73 -11.05 -12.94
N MET A 73 -6.08 -10.32 -13.85
CA MET A 73 -5.93 -10.74 -15.24
C MET A 73 -5.15 -12.06 -15.38
N VAL A 74 -4.16 -12.31 -14.53
CA VAL A 74 -3.45 -13.61 -14.51
C VAL A 74 -4.37 -14.71 -14.03
N LYS A 75 -5.08 -14.51 -12.91
CA LYS A 75 -6.01 -15.51 -12.35
C LYS A 75 -7.16 -15.88 -13.29
N SER A 76 -7.62 -14.97 -14.15
CA SER A 76 -8.67 -15.27 -15.15
C SER A 76 -8.18 -16.08 -16.34
N ARG A 77 -6.87 -16.26 -16.51
CA ARG A 77 -6.26 -17.00 -17.63
C ARG A 77 -5.92 -18.44 -17.28
N ASP A 78 -5.94 -18.78 -15.99
CA ASP A 78 -5.79 -20.12 -15.44
C ASP A 78 -7.18 -20.79 -15.30
#